data_AF-A0AAD9W8Y3-F1
#
_entry.id   AF-A0AAD9W8Y3-F1
#
_cell.length_a   1.000
_cell.length_b   1.000
_cell.length_c   1.000
_cell.angle_alpha   90.00
_cell.angle_beta   90.00
_cell.angle_gamma   90.00
#
_symmetry.space_group_name_H-M   'P 1'
#
loop_
_entity.id
_entity.type
_entity.pdbx_description
1 polymer ?
#
loop_
_entity_poly.entity_id
_entity_poly.type
_entity_poly.pdbx_seq_one_letter_code
_entity_poly.pdbx_strand_id
1 'polypeptide(L)'
;MLQFALQSAFHEILPAQARQNSSAFLISRFFSSSSPKMSTEASLRTFFSSKNFAVVGASSNTAKFGHKIFAWYLHHDIQAIPINPAAPSIAVPSLPDAAGKPSEIPTVKSLSALPDPKETSVSIITPPPVTLKVLEEAKKLGIPAVFLQPGTFDDEVLKYAREGEGEDAGAQADGQGFKAVVAGFGGGTVGSEGWCVLVDGERGLKTAGKL
;
A
#
# COMPACT_ATOMS: atom_id res chain seq x y z
N MET A 1 -44.76 13.41 7.41
CA MET A 1 -45.96 12.52 7.32
C MET A 1 -45.95 11.55 6.15
N LEU A 2 -44.97 11.58 5.23
CA LEU A 2 -44.81 10.58 4.17
C LEU A 2 -43.91 9.36 4.58
N GLN A 3 -43.38 9.37 5.80
CA GLN A 3 -42.41 8.37 6.30
C GLN A 3 -43.07 7.21 7.05
N PHE A 4 -44.34 7.34 7.43
CA PHE A 4 -45.08 6.29 8.13
C PHE A 4 -45.87 5.35 7.20
N ALA A 5 -46.15 5.76 5.96
CA ALA A 5 -47.00 4.99 5.05
C ALA A 5 -46.27 3.83 4.34
N LEU A 6 -44.94 3.91 4.17
CA LEU A 6 -44.16 2.84 3.51
C LEU A 6 -43.74 1.70 4.44
N GLN A 7 -43.87 1.89 5.76
CA GLN A 7 -43.52 0.88 6.75
C GLN A 7 -44.65 -0.16 6.95
N SER A 8 -45.85 0.15 6.48
CA SER A 8 -47.03 -0.68 6.72
C SER A 8 -47.39 -1.64 5.57
N ALA A 9 -46.72 -1.57 4.42
CA ALA A 9 -47.03 -2.41 3.25
C ALA A 9 -46.11 -3.64 3.09
N PHE A 10 -45.15 -3.87 3.98
CA PHE A 10 -44.26 -5.04 3.95
C PHE A 10 -44.62 -6.13 4.97
N HIS A 11 -45.76 -5.97 5.68
CA HIS A 11 -46.16 -6.87 6.77
C HIS A 11 -47.36 -7.78 6.45
N GLU A 12 -47.76 -7.88 5.18
CA GLU A 12 -48.69 -8.93 4.75
C GLU A 12 -48.04 -9.77 3.64
N ILE A 13 -48.20 -11.08 3.77
CA ILE A 13 -47.63 -12.16 2.96
C ILE A 13 -46.21 -12.57 3.39
N LEU A 14 -46.07 -13.20 4.56
CA LEU A 14 -45.16 -14.34 4.77
C LEU A 14 -45.59 -15.11 6.06
N PRO A 15 -45.70 -16.46 6.02
CA PRO A 15 -46.19 -17.25 7.15
C PRO A 15 -45.20 -17.31 8.33
N ALA A 16 -45.75 -17.55 9.53
CA ALA A 16 -45.13 -17.36 10.84
C ALA A 16 -43.93 -18.27 11.22
N GLN A 17 -43.27 -18.94 10.28
CA GLN A 17 -42.13 -19.84 10.56
C GLN A 17 -40.75 -19.32 10.14
N ALA A 18 -40.65 -18.12 9.55
CA ALA A 18 -39.35 -17.52 9.16
C ALA A 18 -38.91 -16.36 10.07
N ARG A 19 -39.12 -16.48 11.39
CA ARG A 19 -38.81 -15.39 12.37
C ARG A 19 -37.52 -15.56 13.16
N GLN A 20 -36.69 -16.57 12.87
CA GLN A 20 -35.34 -16.64 13.41
C GLN A 20 -34.36 -16.83 12.25
N ASN A 21 -33.33 -15.98 12.23
CA ASN A 21 -32.22 -15.93 11.26
C ASN A 21 -32.54 -15.20 9.94
N SER A 22 -32.68 -13.86 9.96
CA SER A 22 -32.38 -13.03 8.76
C SER A 22 -32.30 -11.51 8.98
N SER A 23 -32.70 -10.94 10.12
CA SER A 23 -32.80 -9.46 10.22
C SER A 23 -31.50 -8.74 10.61
N ALA A 24 -30.45 -9.43 11.07
CA ALA A 24 -29.23 -8.80 11.55
C ALA A 24 -28.12 -8.63 10.48
N PHE A 25 -28.16 -9.38 9.37
CA PHE A 25 -27.04 -9.44 8.43
C PHE A 25 -27.13 -8.44 7.26
N LEU A 26 -28.34 -7.96 6.93
CA LEU A 26 -28.56 -7.13 5.73
C LEU A 26 -28.63 -5.63 6.01
N ILE A 27 -28.78 -5.20 7.27
CA ILE A 27 -28.97 -3.77 7.61
C ILE A 27 -27.65 -3.07 7.95
N SER A 28 -26.58 -3.79 8.30
CA SER A 28 -25.29 -3.17 8.68
C SER A 28 -24.48 -2.59 7.52
N ARG A 29 -24.82 -2.88 6.25
CA ARG A 29 -24.02 -2.44 5.10
C ARG A 29 -24.37 -1.06 4.55
N PHE A 30 -25.41 -0.39 5.05
CA PHE A 30 -25.93 0.81 4.39
C PHE A 30 -25.65 2.16 5.05
N PHE A 31 -24.99 2.21 6.22
CA PHE A 31 -24.52 3.49 6.79
C PHE A 31 -23.20 3.28 7.54
N SER A 32 -22.10 3.19 6.81
CA SER A 32 -20.83 3.68 7.33
C SER A 32 -20.44 4.88 6.46
N SER A 33 -20.76 6.08 6.94
CA SER A 33 -20.12 7.29 6.43
C SER A 33 -18.66 7.27 6.93
N SER A 34 -17.84 6.41 6.35
CA SER A 34 -16.43 6.34 6.66
C SER A 34 -15.78 7.61 6.15
N SER A 35 -15.29 8.44 7.08
CA SER A 35 -14.35 9.51 6.75
C SER A 35 -13.25 8.97 5.82
N PRO A 36 -12.73 9.78 4.88
CA PRO A 36 -11.68 9.33 3.98
C PRO A 36 -10.53 8.72 4.80
N LYS A 37 -10.21 7.47 4.51
CA LYS A 37 -9.21 6.71 5.27
C LYS A 37 -7.84 7.35 5.04
N MET A 38 -7.23 7.84 6.12
CA MET A 38 -5.92 8.48 6.10
C MET A 38 -4.84 7.53 6.60
N SER A 39 -3.60 7.78 6.17
CA SER A 39 -2.41 7.08 6.72
C SER A 39 -2.21 7.44 8.18
N THR A 40 -1.72 6.49 8.95
CA THR A 40 -1.33 6.66 10.36
C THR A 40 -0.01 5.94 10.62
N GLU A 41 0.56 6.10 11.81
CA GLU A 41 1.71 5.29 12.25
C GLU A 41 1.41 3.79 12.24
N ALA A 42 0.15 3.38 12.43
CA ALA A 42 -0.24 1.97 12.30
C ALA A 42 -0.10 1.48 10.85
N SER A 43 -0.51 2.29 9.87
CA SER A 43 -0.30 1.99 8.44
C SER A 43 1.19 1.80 8.13
N LEU A 44 2.05 2.67 8.67
CA LEU A 44 3.49 2.61 8.49
C LEU A 44 4.10 1.36 9.12
N ARG A 45 3.69 1.03 10.36
CA ARG A 45 4.11 -0.20 11.05
C ARG A 45 3.71 -1.44 10.25
N THR A 46 2.46 -1.48 9.75
CA THR A 46 1.96 -2.61 8.94
C THR A 46 2.76 -2.74 7.64
N PHE A 47 3.14 -1.63 6.99
CA PHE A 47 4.02 -1.64 5.82
C PHE A 47 5.40 -2.27 6.13
N PHE A 48 6.05 -1.86 7.23
CA PHE A 48 7.38 -2.37 7.59
C PHE A 48 7.39 -3.76 8.24
N SER A 49 6.21 -4.30 8.60
CA SER A 49 6.07 -5.65 9.16
C SER A 49 6.26 -6.77 8.11
N SER A 50 6.19 -6.46 6.81
CA SER A 50 6.41 -7.46 5.74
C SER A 50 7.82 -8.05 5.79
N LYS A 51 7.95 -9.29 5.32
CA LYS A 51 9.22 -10.01 5.25
C LYS A 51 10.12 -9.44 4.16
N ASN A 52 9.53 -9.17 2.99
CA ASN A 52 10.24 -8.71 1.80
C ASN A 52 9.82 -7.28 1.43
N PHE A 53 10.68 -6.60 0.68
CA PHE A 53 10.41 -5.24 0.18
C PHE A 53 10.77 -5.13 -1.30
N ALA A 54 10.03 -4.29 -2.03
CA ALA A 54 10.35 -3.92 -3.40
C ALA A 54 10.24 -2.41 -3.59
N VAL A 55 11.04 -1.88 -4.52
CA VAL A 55 11.08 -0.44 -4.84
C VAL A 55 10.80 -0.24 -6.33
N VAL A 56 9.59 0.26 -6.64
CA VAL A 56 9.19 0.60 -8.00
C VAL A 56 9.64 2.02 -8.32
N GLY A 57 10.34 2.19 -9.44
CA GLY A 57 10.94 3.48 -9.83
C GLY A 57 12.37 3.67 -9.32
N ALA A 58 13.03 2.59 -8.86
CA ALA A 58 14.46 2.59 -8.55
C ALA A 58 15.29 2.99 -9.79
N SER A 59 16.37 3.73 -9.60
CA SER A 59 17.20 4.28 -10.69
C SER A 59 18.67 4.35 -10.29
N SER A 60 19.58 4.12 -11.25
CA SER A 60 21.03 4.37 -11.07
C SER A 60 21.39 5.86 -11.08
N ASN A 61 20.45 6.74 -11.48
CA ASN A 61 20.69 8.19 -11.45
C ASN A 61 20.53 8.71 -10.02
N THR A 62 21.65 9.08 -9.40
CA THR A 62 21.74 9.52 -7.99
C THR A 62 20.95 10.80 -7.67
N ALA A 63 20.65 11.62 -8.68
CA ALA A 63 19.82 12.81 -8.51
C ALA A 63 18.33 12.47 -8.36
N LYS A 64 17.88 11.32 -8.88
CA LYS A 64 16.46 10.93 -8.84
C LYS A 64 16.05 10.46 -7.45
N PHE A 65 14.81 10.78 -7.09
CA PHE A 65 14.25 10.42 -5.80
C PHE A 65 14.17 8.89 -5.58
N GLY A 66 13.83 8.14 -6.63
CA GLY A 66 13.83 6.68 -6.59
C GLY A 66 15.20 6.06 -6.29
N HIS A 67 16.31 6.73 -6.65
CA HIS A 67 17.65 6.29 -6.24
C HIS A 67 17.85 6.48 -4.73
N LYS A 68 17.53 7.68 -4.22
CA LYS A 68 17.71 8.01 -2.81
C LYS A 68 16.92 7.06 -1.90
N ILE A 69 15.68 6.76 -2.26
CA ILE A 69 14.85 5.81 -1.52
C ILE A 69 15.37 4.38 -1.64
N PHE A 70 15.76 3.94 -2.84
CA PHE A 70 16.31 2.60 -3.01
C PHE A 70 17.59 2.40 -2.19
N ALA A 71 18.52 3.37 -2.25
CA ALA A 71 19.74 3.36 -1.45
C ALA A 71 19.41 3.36 0.06
N TRP A 72 18.41 4.13 0.50
CA TRP A 72 17.97 4.14 1.90
C TRP A 72 17.64 2.73 2.39
N TYR A 73 16.86 1.94 1.65
CA TYR A 73 16.54 0.55 2.05
C TYR A 73 17.82 -0.28 2.26
N LEU A 74 18.76 -0.20 1.32
CA LEU A 74 20.00 -0.97 1.39
C LEU A 74 20.92 -0.53 2.54
N HIS A 75 20.96 0.77 2.84
CA HIS A 75 21.71 1.32 3.99
C HIS A 75 21.14 0.88 5.36
N HIS A 76 19.93 0.36 5.39
CA HIS A 76 19.27 -0.19 6.59
C HIS A 76 19.26 -1.72 6.59
N ASP A 77 20.15 -2.35 5.81
CA ASP A 77 20.23 -3.80 5.63
C ASP A 77 18.94 -4.45 5.11
N ILE A 78 18.06 -3.66 4.48
CA ILE A 78 16.83 -4.15 3.85
C ILE A 78 17.13 -4.40 2.37
N GLN A 79 17.24 -5.68 2.02
CA GLN A 79 17.48 -6.15 0.65
C GLN A 79 16.24 -6.00 -0.23
N ALA A 80 15.85 -4.76 -0.52
CA ALA A 80 14.69 -4.48 -1.36
C ALA A 80 14.97 -4.82 -2.83
N ILE A 81 14.00 -5.42 -3.53
CA ILE A 81 14.12 -5.75 -4.95
C ILE A 81 13.77 -4.52 -5.80
N PRO A 82 14.68 -4.00 -6.64
CA PRO A 82 14.37 -2.88 -7.51
C PRO A 82 13.51 -3.32 -8.71
N ILE A 83 12.42 -2.59 -8.97
CA ILE A 83 11.56 -2.79 -10.14
C ILE A 83 11.82 -1.68 -11.16
N ASN A 84 12.40 -2.06 -12.31
CA ASN A 84 12.68 -1.16 -13.41
C ASN A 84 12.70 -1.91 -14.75
N PRO A 85 11.73 -1.67 -15.65
CA PRO A 85 11.68 -2.37 -16.94
C PRO A 85 12.76 -1.93 -17.94
N ALA A 86 13.40 -0.77 -17.73
CA ALA A 86 14.34 -0.16 -18.67
C ALA A 86 15.82 -0.44 -18.35
N ALA A 87 16.16 -0.70 -17.08
CA ALA A 87 17.53 -0.95 -16.64
C ALA A 87 17.65 -2.36 -16.05
N PRO A 88 18.64 -3.18 -16.45
CA PRO A 88 18.81 -4.56 -15.95
C PRO A 88 19.39 -4.63 -14.53
N SER A 89 20.05 -3.57 -14.07
CA SER A 89 20.55 -3.41 -12.71
C SER A 89 20.44 -1.95 -12.26
N ILE A 90 20.44 -1.74 -10.95
CA ILE A 90 20.59 -0.42 -10.33
C ILE A 90 21.94 -0.33 -9.64
N ALA A 91 22.75 0.63 -10.09
CA ALA A 91 24.02 0.96 -9.46
C ALA A 91 23.77 1.80 -8.21
N VAL A 92 24.44 1.47 -7.11
CA VAL A 92 24.36 2.17 -5.82
C VAL A 92 25.76 2.56 -5.36
N PRO A 93 26.29 3.70 -5.83
CA PRO A 93 27.67 4.12 -5.53
C PRO A 93 27.95 4.39 -4.04
N SER A 94 26.90 4.67 -3.25
CA SER A 94 27.03 4.88 -1.81
C SER A 94 27.24 3.59 -1.01
N LEU A 95 27.14 2.43 -1.66
CA LEU A 95 27.41 1.11 -1.09
C LEU A 95 28.40 0.38 -2.00
N PRO A 96 29.71 0.62 -1.89
CA PRO A 96 30.69 -0.08 -2.71
C PRO A 96 30.83 -1.55 -2.28
N ASP A 97 31.12 -2.42 -3.25
CA ASP A 97 31.53 -3.79 -3.03
C ASP A 97 32.93 -3.88 -2.38
N ALA A 98 33.38 -5.10 -2.07
CA ALA A 98 34.70 -5.33 -1.47
C ALA A 98 35.88 -4.88 -2.37
N ALA A 99 35.65 -4.66 -3.67
CA ALA A 99 36.63 -4.15 -4.62
C ALA A 99 36.54 -2.62 -4.80
N GLY A 100 35.68 -1.93 -4.04
CA GLY A 100 35.48 -0.49 -4.11
C GLY A 100 34.61 0.00 -5.27
N LYS A 101 33.93 -0.91 -6.00
CA LYS A 101 33.04 -0.56 -7.11
C LYS A 101 31.60 -0.35 -6.60
N PRO A 102 30.78 0.50 -7.23
CA PRO A 102 29.36 0.60 -6.88
C PRO A 102 28.69 -0.77 -6.86
N SER A 103 27.88 -1.06 -5.83
CA SER A 103 27.03 -2.25 -5.85
C SER A 103 26.06 -2.19 -7.01
N GLU A 104 25.88 -3.31 -7.70
CA GLU A 104 24.93 -3.47 -8.79
C GLU A 104 23.84 -4.46 -8.37
N ILE A 105 22.62 -3.96 -8.18
CA ILE A 105 21.48 -4.79 -7.75
C ILE A 105 20.62 -5.14 -8.97
N PRO A 106 20.46 -6.43 -9.33
CA PRO A 106 19.63 -6.84 -10.46
C PRO A 106 18.19 -6.37 -10.30
N THR A 107 17.58 -5.93 -11.40
CA THR A 107 16.17 -5.53 -11.42
C THR A 107 15.26 -6.64 -11.89
N VAL A 108 14.00 -6.53 -11.52
CA VAL A 108 12.92 -7.20 -12.23
C VAL A 108 12.06 -6.17 -12.98
N LYS A 109 11.33 -6.62 -14.00
CA LYS A 109 10.59 -5.72 -14.90
C LYS A 109 9.24 -5.26 -14.33
N SER A 110 8.64 -6.04 -13.45
CA SER A 110 7.28 -5.85 -12.92
C SER A 110 7.12 -6.57 -11.57
N LEU A 111 6.02 -6.30 -10.87
CA LEU A 111 5.74 -6.93 -9.58
C LEU A 111 5.49 -8.44 -9.71
N SER A 112 4.97 -8.88 -10.84
CA SER A 112 4.72 -10.29 -11.18
C SER A 112 5.99 -11.16 -11.24
N ALA A 113 7.18 -10.54 -11.30
CA ALA A 113 8.46 -11.24 -11.25
C ALA A 113 9.05 -11.31 -9.83
N LEU A 114 8.34 -10.81 -8.81
CA LEU A 114 8.75 -10.99 -7.42
C LEU A 114 8.59 -12.46 -7.00
N PRO A 115 9.51 -13.01 -6.18
CA PRO A 115 9.42 -14.40 -5.72
C PRO A 115 8.21 -14.63 -4.82
N ASP A 116 7.95 -13.73 -3.87
CA ASP A 116 6.90 -13.88 -2.85
C ASP A 116 6.05 -12.59 -2.73
N PRO A 117 5.24 -12.23 -3.74
CA PRO A 117 4.52 -10.95 -3.74
C PRO A 117 3.57 -10.78 -2.54
N LYS A 118 2.97 -11.86 -2.04
CA LYS A 118 2.09 -11.84 -0.85
C LYS A 118 2.80 -11.57 0.47
N GLU A 119 4.12 -11.71 0.51
CA GLU A 119 4.98 -11.37 1.66
C GLU A 119 5.81 -10.10 1.42
N THR A 120 5.54 -9.36 0.33
CA THR A 120 6.36 -8.23 -0.13
C THR A 120 5.61 -6.90 -0.03
N SER A 121 6.08 -5.97 0.80
CA SER A 121 5.61 -4.57 0.78
C SER A 121 6.29 -3.77 -0.33
N VAL A 122 5.57 -2.85 -0.97
CA VAL A 122 6.08 -2.12 -2.15
C VAL A 122 6.13 -0.61 -1.94
N SER A 123 7.32 -0.02 -2.05
CA SER A 123 7.51 1.43 -2.15
C SER A 123 7.39 1.85 -3.61
N ILE A 124 6.55 2.85 -3.92
CA ILE A 124 6.24 3.28 -5.29
C ILE A 124 6.72 4.72 -5.51
N ILE A 125 7.56 4.91 -6.53
CA ILE A 125 8.21 6.19 -6.90
C ILE A 125 8.07 6.45 -8.40
N THR A 126 6.82 6.37 -8.89
CA THR A 126 6.48 6.61 -10.30
C THR A 126 5.46 7.75 -10.44
N PRO A 127 5.36 8.40 -11.61
CA PRO A 127 4.29 9.37 -11.86
C PRO A 127 2.89 8.74 -11.73
N PRO A 128 1.85 9.52 -11.39
CA PRO A 128 0.51 8.99 -11.09
C PRO A 128 -0.08 8.00 -12.11
N PRO A 129 0.02 8.22 -13.44
CA PRO A 129 -0.52 7.27 -14.43
C PRO A 129 0.17 5.89 -14.41
N VAL A 130 1.44 5.85 -14.00
CA VAL A 130 2.19 4.60 -13.85
C VAL A 130 1.90 3.98 -12.49
N THR A 131 1.81 4.79 -11.43
CA THR A 131 1.43 4.34 -10.09
C THR A 131 0.11 3.60 -10.09
N LEU A 132 -0.91 4.09 -10.81
CA LEU A 132 -2.21 3.42 -10.90
C LEU A 132 -2.08 1.98 -11.45
N LYS A 133 -1.32 1.80 -12.54
CA LYS A 133 -1.05 0.47 -13.13
C LYS A 133 -0.28 -0.46 -12.17
N VAL A 134 0.66 0.11 -11.42
CA VAL A 134 1.42 -0.63 -10.39
C VAL A 134 0.49 -1.09 -9.26
N LEU A 135 -0.45 -0.24 -8.83
CA LEU A 135 -1.44 -0.61 -7.81
C LEU A 135 -2.39 -1.70 -8.29
N GLU A 136 -2.83 -1.64 -9.55
CA GLU A 136 -3.65 -2.71 -10.16
C GLU A 136 -2.91 -4.06 -10.16
N GLU A 137 -1.64 -4.07 -10.56
CA GLU A 137 -0.80 -5.27 -10.51
C GLU A 137 -0.61 -5.74 -9.06
N ALA A 138 -0.33 -4.82 -8.13
CA ALA A 138 -0.13 -5.14 -6.73
C ALA A 138 -1.35 -5.81 -6.07
N LYS A 139 -2.56 -5.28 -6.33
CA LYS A 139 -3.82 -5.88 -5.87
C LYS A 139 -4.01 -7.29 -6.43
N LYS A 140 -3.81 -7.48 -7.75
CA LYS A 140 -3.92 -8.80 -8.41
C LYS A 140 -2.97 -9.85 -7.82
N LEU A 141 -1.77 -9.42 -7.40
CA LEU A 141 -0.76 -10.31 -6.82
C LEU A 141 -0.94 -10.53 -5.31
N GLY A 142 -1.87 -9.81 -4.67
CA GLY A 142 -2.11 -9.89 -3.23
C GLY A 142 -1.00 -9.26 -2.39
N ILE A 143 -0.32 -8.23 -2.92
CA ILE A 143 0.67 -7.46 -2.16
C ILE A 143 0.00 -6.87 -0.91
N PRO A 144 0.57 -7.07 0.29
CA PRO A 144 -0.08 -6.69 1.55
C PRO A 144 -0.11 -5.19 1.78
N ALA A 145 0.95 -4.45 1.43
CA ALA A 145 1.01 -3.02 1.74
C ALA A 145 1.82 -2.25 0.71
N VAL A 146 1.42 -1.00 0.50
CA VAL A 146 2.07 -0.07 -0.43
C VAL A 146 2.40 1.25 0.25
N PHE A 147 3.52 1.84 -0.13
CA PHE A 147 3.94 3.16 0.29
C PHE A 147 4.15 4.05 -0.94
N LEU A 148 3.20 4.94 -1.19
CA LEU A 148 3.23 5.91 -2.28
C LEU A 148 3.97 7.15 -1.79
N GLN A 149 5.12 7.41 -2.40
CA GLN A 149 5.96 8.53 -2.01
C GLN A 149 5.39 9.87 -2.51
N PRO A 150 5.83 11.02 -1.97
CA PRO A 150 5.39 12.32 -2.45
C PRO A 150 5.57 12.49 -3.97
N GLY A 151 4.56 13.07 -4.63
CA GLY A 151 4.53 13.27 -6.08
C GLY A 151 4.14 12.04 -6.91
N THR A 152 3.78 10.91 -6.28
CA THR A 152 3.43 9.67 -6.99
C THR A 152 1.94 9.41 -7.12
N PHE A 153 1.12 10.29 -6.53
CA PHE A 153 -0.32 10.16 -6.45
C PHE A 153 -1.03 11.48 -6.72
N ASP A 154 -2.25 11.37 -7.22
CA ASP A 154 -3.30 12.37 -7.24
C ASP A 154 -4.53 11.78 -6.52
N ASP A 155 -5.67 12.48 -6.60
CA ASP A 155 -6.91 12.02 -5.94
C ASP A 155 -7.41 10.68 -6.48
N GLU A 156 -7.22 10.40 -7.77
CA GLU A 156 -7.62 9.13 -8.38
C GLU A 156 -6.76 7.97 -7.86
N VAL A 157 -5.45 8.17 -7.82
CA VAL A 157 -4.50 7.18 -7.27
C VAL A 157 -4.78 6.91 -5.79
N LEU A 158 -5.01 7.96 -4.99
CA LEU A 158 -5.32 7.79 -3.57
C LEU A 158 -6.65 7.05 -3.36
N LYS A 159 -7.69 7.40 -4.13
CA LYS A 159 -8.98 6.71 -4.10
C LYS A 159 -8.81 5.23 -4.43
N TYR A 160 -8.10 4.91 -5.52
CA TYR A 160 -7.87 3.53 -5.94
C TYR A 160 -7.05 2.73 -4.92
N ALA A 161 -5.99 3.33 -4.36
CA ALA A 161 -5.16 2.67 -3.35
C ALA A 161 -5.99 2.31 -2.11
N ARG A 162 -6.85 3.22 -1.66
CA ARG A 162 -7.66 3.06 -0.43
C ARG A 162 -8.87 2.13 -0.60
N GLU A 163 -9.30 1.87 -1.83
CA GLU A 163 -10.40 0.94 -2.09
C GLU A 163 -10.04 -0.46 -1.57
N GLY A 164 -10.88 -0.96 -0.65
CA GLY A 164 -10.68 -2.26 0.01
C GLY A 164 -9.63 -2.26 1.12
N GLU A 165 -9.03 -1.12 1.49
CA GLU A 165 -7.98 -1.09 2.52
C GLU A 165 -8.52 -1.51 3.90
N GLY A 166 -7.83 -2.42 4.59
CA GLY A 166 -8.19 -2.86 5.95
C GLY A 166 -7.35 -4.03 6.44
N GLU A 167 -7.31 -4.24 7.76
CA GLU A 167 -6.57 -5.37 8.37
C GLU A 167 -7.42 -6.64 8.50
N ASP A 168 -8.74 -6.53 8.34
CA ASP A 168 -9.66 -7.65 8.44
C ASP A 168 -9.41 -8.68 7.32
N ALA A 169 -9.62 -9.96 7.61
CA ALA A 169 -9.40 -11.06 6.64
C ALA A 169 -10.12 -10.85 5.29
N GLY A 170 -11.18 -10.04 5.26
CA GLY A 170 -11.90 -9.64 4.04
C GLY A 170 -11.19 -8.61 3.15
N ALA A 171 -10.26 -7.81 3.69
CA ALA A 171 -9.55 -6.77 2.92
C ALA A 171 -8.54 -7.34 1.92
N GLN A 172 -8.04 -8.54 2.19
CA GLN A 172 -7.24 -9.32 1.22
C GLN A 172 -8.00 -10.51 0.64
N ALA A 173 -9.25 -10.74 1.04
CA ALA A 173 -10.08 -11.75 0.39
C ALA A 173 -10.21 -11.39 -1.10
N ASP A 174 -9.80 -12.31 -1.95
CA ASP A 174 -9.90 -12.21 -3.41
C ASP A 174 -9.11 -11.06 -4.07
N GLY A 175 -8.07 -10.51 -3.41
CA GLY A 175 -7.16 -9.54 -4.03
C GLY A 175 -7.75 -8.12 -4.23
N GLN A 176 -8.74 -7.75 -3.41
CA GLN A 176 -9.49 -6.51 -3.62
C GLN A 176 -8.94 -5.29 -2.84
N GLY A 177 -7.94 -5.45 -1.98
CA GLY A 177 -7.41 -4.35 -1.16
C GLY A 177 -6.04 -4.60 -0.54
N PHE A 178 -5.48 -3.55 0.07
CA PHE A 178 -4.24 -3.59 0.84
C PHE A 178 -4.53 -3.70 2.34
N LYS A 179 -3.66 -4.35 3.10
CA LYS A 179 -3.64 -4.25 4.57
C LYS A 179 -3.34 -2.82 5.02
N ALA A 180 -2.42 -2.16 4.32
CA ALA A 180 -2.05 -0.78 4.59
C ALA A 180 -1.66 -0.03 3.33
N VAL A 181 -2.11 1.24 3.27
CA VAL A 181 -1.65 2.25 2.33
C VAL A 181 -1.00 3.37 3.12
N VAL A 182 0.29 3.60 2.86
CA VAL A 182 1.02 4.77 3.35
C VAL A 182 1.13 5.77 2.21
N ALA A 183 0.45 6.91 2.33
CA ALA A 183 0.38 7.96 1.32
C ALA A 183 -0.22 9.26 1.90
N GLY A 184 -0.16 10.35 1.11
CA GLY A 184 -0.87 11.59 1.38
C GLY A 184 -0.34 12.38 2.58
N PHE A 185 -1.16 13.32 3.05
CA PHE A 185 -0.84 14.27 4.13
C PHE A 185 -1.48 13.89 5.47
N GLY A 186 -1.91 12.63 5.61
CA GLY A 186 -2.59 12.14 6.82
C GLY A 186 -1.74 12.27 8.09
N GLY A 187 -2.39 12.42 9.24
CA GLY A 187 -1.75 12.78 10.50
C GLY A 187 -0.69 11.79 10.98
N GLY A 188 0.47 12.32 11.38
CA GLY A 188 1.58 11.56 11.99
C GLY A 188 2.93 11.76 11.29
N THR A 189 2.94 12.03 9.98
CA THR A 189 4.17 12.42 9.27
C THR A 189 4.62 13.82 9.70
N VAL A 190 5.94 14.04 9.72
CA VAL A 190 6.55 15.39 9.88
C VAL A 190 6.99 15.98 8.54
N GLY A 191 6.77 15.28 7.43
CA GLY A 191 7.09 15.73 6.08
C GLY A 191 6.08 16.74 5.55
N SER A 192 6.56 17.87 5.02
CA SER A 192 5.70 18.90 4.41
C SER A 192 4.99 18.43 3.13
N GLU A 193 5.51 17.39 2.49
CA GLU A 193 4.98 16.82 1.24
C GLU A 193 4.25 15.49 1.45
N GLY A 194 3.96 15.14 2.70
CA GLY A 194 3.31 13.88 3.08
C GLY A 194 4.30 12.81 3.55
N TRP A 195 3.78 11.59 3.75
CA TRP A 195 4.56 10.45 4.23
C TRP A 195 5.71 10.13 3.28
N CYS A 196 6.92 10.00 3.81
CA CYS A 196 8.12 9.77 3.00
C CYS A 196 9.07 8.78 3.69
N VAL A 197 9.64 7.83 2.94
CA VAL A 197 10.63 6.88 3.51
C VAL A 197 11.83 7.61 4.12
N LEU A 198 12.31 8.68 3.48
CA LEU A 198 13.47 9.43 3.97
C LEU A 198 13.19 10.29 5.21
N VAL A 199 11.92 10.43 5.60
CA VAL A 199 11.49 11.23 6.75
C VAL A 199 10.94 10.34 7.86
N ASP A 200 10.08 9.39 7.49
CA ASP A 200 9.30 8.57 8.40
C ASP A 200 9.83 7.13 8.51
N GLY A 201 10.72 6.69 7.61
CA GLY A 201 11.17 5.31 7.49
C GLY A 201 11.79 4.76 8.78
N GLU A 202 12.67 5.53 9.43
CA GLU A 202 13.33 5.15 10.69
C GLU A 202 12.32 4.85 11.80
N ARG A 203 11.33 5.74 11.97
CA ARG A 203 10.23 5.55 12.91
C ARG A 203 9.39 4.34 12.53
N GLY A 204 9.15 4.13 11.24
CA GLY A 204 8.47 2.95 10.73
C GLY A 204 9.17 1.65 11.08
N LEU A 205 10.48 1.57 10.90
CA LEU A 205 11.29 0.41 11.26
C LEU A 205 11.30 0.16 12.76
N LYS A 206 11.50 1.21 13.57
CA LYS A 206 11.47 1.11 15.04
C LYS A 206 10.14 0.58 15.56
N THR A 207 9.02 1.10 15.05
CA THR A 207 7.68 0.65 15.46
C THR A 207 7.34 -0.77 15.00
N ALA A 208 8.01 -1.26 13.95
CA ALA A 208 7.92 -2.65 13.50
C ALA A 208 8.94 -3.59 14.19
N GLY A 209 9.76 -3.09 15.12
CA GLY A 209 10.79 -3.87 15.82
C GLY A 209 11.95 -4.31 14.93
N LYS A 210 12.26 -3.54 13.88
CA LYS A 210 13.32 -3.82 12.90
C LYS A 210 14.54 -2.89 13.01
N LEU A 211 14.53 -1.98 13.98
CA LEU A 211 15.61 -1.04 14.30
C LEU A 211 15.77 -0.92 15.81
#